data_AF-A0A370FGI2-F1
#
_entry.id   AF-A0A370FGI2-F1
#
_cell.length_a   1.000
_cell.length_b   1.000
_cell.length_c   1.000
_cell.angle_alpha   90.00
_cell.angle_beta   90.00
_cell.angle_gamma   90.00
#
_symmetry.space_group_name_H-M   'P 1'
#
loop_
_entity.id
_entity.type
_entity.pdbx_description
1 polymer ?
#
loop_
_entity_poly.entity_id
_entity_poly.type
_entity_poly.pdbx_seq_one_letter_code
_entity_poly.pdbx_strand_id
1 'polypeptide(L)'
;MMQLEVVHEGATPAELEAALRAAMAVFAAADVDPMAAWGALAMEEDWDDRGFPEDAGLTPTEQRAVEVFSEAQVAACEVLNCPPGRPAMLSFREE
;
A
#
# COMPACT_ATOMS: atom_id res chain seq x y z
N MET A 1 -2.16 -11.62 -14.57
CA MET A 1 -1.46 -11.67 -13.25
C MET A 1 -1.64 -10.28 -12.63
N MET A 2 -1.76 -10.13 -11.31
CA MET A 2 -1.89 -8.79 -10.71
C MET A 2 -0.50 -8.22 -10.44
N GLN A 3 -0.28 -6.97 -10.83
CA GLN A 3 0.99 -6.27 -10.65
C GLN A 3 0.79 -5.00 -9.82
N LEU A 4 1.65 -4.78 -8.83
CA LEU A 4 1.69 -3.54 -8.06
C LEU A 4 2.19 -2.39 -8.94
N GLU A 5 1.49 -1.27 -8.89
CA GLU A 5 1.86 -0.02 -9.52
C GLU A 5 1.74 1.16 -8.55
N VAL A 6 2.47 2.24 -8.85
CA VAL A 6 2.34 3.53 -8.18
C VAL A 6 1.59 4.47 -9.11
N VAL A 7 0.58 5.13 -8.58
CA VAL A 7 -0.22 6.13 -9.28
C VAL A 7 -0.05 7.48 -8.60
N HIS A 8 0.39 8.49 -9.36
CA HIS A 8 0.47 9.86 -8.89
C HIS A 8 0.30 10.83 -10.08
N GLU A 9 -0.63 11.78 -9.95
CA GLU A 9 -0.91 12.74 -11.02
C GLU A 9 0.26 13.69 -11.26
N GLY A 10 0.76 13.73 -12.50
CA GLY A 10 1.85 14.62 -12.92
C GLY A 10 3.25 14.02 -12.76
N ALA A 11 3.38 12.81 -12.22
CA ALA A 11 4.65 12.09 -12.22
C ALA A 11 4.96 11.48 -13.60
N THR A 12 6.23 11.52 -13.97
CA THR A 12 6.74 10.85 -15.16
C THR A 12 6.87 9.35 -14.94
N PRO A 13 6.90 8.53 -16.00
CA PRO A 13 7.09 7.08 -15.86
C PRO A 13 8.35 6.68 -15.07
N ALA A 14 9.45 7.43 -15.23
CA ALA A 14 10.69 7.15 -14.51
C ALA A 14 10.58 7.44 -13.00
N GLU A 15 9.82 8.48 -12.63
CA GLU A 15 9.54 8.82 -11.24
C GLU A 15 8.60 7.78 -10.60
N LEU A 16 7.56 7.34 -11.32
CA LEU A 16 6.67 6.27 -10.87
C LEU A 16 7.42 4.95 -10.67
N GLU A 17 8.35 4.61 -11.56
CA GLU A 17 9.19 3.42 -11.42
C GLU A 17 10.15 3.53 -10.21
N ALA A 18 10.72 4.72 -9.97
CA ALA A 18 11.54 4.96 -8.78
C ALA A 18 10.73 4.84 -7.49
N ALA A 19 9.53 5.38 -7.46
CA ALA A 19 8.60 5.29 -6.34
C ALA A 19 8.17 3.84 -6.08
N LEU A 20 7.89 3.08 -7.15
CA LEU A 20 7.55 1.66 -7.05
C LEU A 20 8.70 0.86 -6.44
N ARG A 21 9.94 1.11 -6.85
CA ARG A 21 11.12 0.47 -6.25
C ARG A 21 11.24 0.78 -4.75
N ALA A 22 10.97 2.02 -4.34
CA ALA A 22 11.00 2.39 -2.92
C ALA A 22 9.91 1.68 -2.12
N ALA A 23 8.68 1.64 -2.62
CA ALA A 23 7.60 0.88 -1.99
C ALA A 23 7.94 -0.63 -1.88
N MET A 24 8.43 -1.23 -2.97
CA MET A 24 8.84 -2.65 -2.98
C MET A 24 9.98 -2.95 -1.99
N ALA A 25 10.89 -1.99 -1.77
CA ALA A 25 11.97 -2.16 -0.78
C ALA A 25 11.44 -2.25 0.66
N VAL A 26 10.36 -1.54 0.98
CA VAL A 26 9.69 -1.61 2.29
C VAL A 26 9.09 -3.00 2.51
N PHE A 27 8.32 -3.49 1.54
CA PHE A 27 7.74 -4.84 1.58
C PHE A 27 8.82 -5.92 1.74
N ALA A 28 9.89 -5.83 0.95
CA ALA A 28 11.02 -6.77 1.01
C ALA A 28 11.75 -6.72 2.36
N ALA A 29 11.95 -5.54 2.94
CA ALA A 29 12.60 -5.39 4.25
C ALA A 29 11.75 -5.95 5.40
N ALA A 30 10.42 -5.89 5.26
CA ALA A 30 9.47 -6.41 6.25
C ALA A 30 9.11 -7.90 6.05
N ASP A 31 9.58 -8.54 4.97
CA ASP A 31 9.17 -9.89 4.54
C ASP A 31 7.65 -10.04 4.41
N VAL A 32 7.00 -9.01 3.84
CA VAL A 32 5.55 -8.96 3.62
C VAL A 32 5.25 -8.99 2.13
N ASP A 33 4.37 -9.92 1.73
CA ASP A 33 3.86 -9.95 0.37
C ASP A 33 2.92 -8.75 0.10
N PRO A 34 3.17 -7.95 -0.96
CA PRO A 34 2.35 -6.77 -1.24
C PRO A 34 0.87 -7.08 -1.48
N MET A 35 0.55 -8.24 -2.07
CA MET A 35 -0.84 -8.62 -2.35
C MET A 35 -1.56 -9.01 -1.06
N ALA A 36 -0.89 -9.75 -0.17
CA ALA A 36 -1.42 -10.06 1.15
C ALA A 36 -1.68 -8.80 1.98
N ALA A 37 -0.76 -7.83 1.92
CA ALA A 37 -0.92 -6.54 2.60
C ALA A 37 -2.11 -5.73 2.06
N TRP A 38 -2.31 -5.72 0.74
CA TRP A 38 -3.47 -5.08 0.12
C TRP A 38 -4.79 -5.77 0.46
N GLY A 39 -4.79 -7.10 0.51
CA GLY A 39 -5.96 -7.85 0.98
C GLY A 39 -6.30 -7.55 2.45
N ALA A 40 -5.29 -7.43 3.31
CA ALA A 40 -5.48 -7.05 4.71
C ALA A 40 -6.06 -5.63 4.86
N LEU A 41 -5.64 -4.68 4.01
CA LEU A 41 -6.22 -3.33 3.97
C LEU A 41 -7.72 -3.38 3.62
N ALA A 42 -8.11 -4.16 2.62
CA ALA A 42 -9.52 -4.33 2.26
C ALA A 42 -10.34 -4.97 3.40
N MET A 43 -9.74 -5.87 4.17
CA MET A 43 -10.38 -6.44 5.37
C MET A 43 -10.54 -5.41 6.49
N GLU A 44 -9.58 -4.50 6.66
CA GLU A 44 -9.66 -3.41 7.63
C GLU A 44 -10.78 -2.43 7.27
N GLU A 45 -10.89 -2.08 5.99
CA GLU A 45 -11.98 -1.23 5.48
C GLU A 45 -13.35 -1.89 5.68
N ASP A 46 -13.52 -3.19 5.38
CA ASP A 46 -14.77 -3.92 5.66
C ASP A 46 -15.10 -3.96 7.17
N TRP A 47 -14.07 -4.12 8.01
CA TRP A 47 -14.25 -4.15 9.46
C TRP A 47 -14.71 -2.80 10.02
N ASP A 48 -14.15 -1.69 9.53
CA ASP A 48 -14.58 -0.32 9.84
C ASP A 48 -16.02 -0.07 9.36
N ASP A 49 -16.32 -0.39 8.10
CA ASP A 49 -17.65 -0.23 7.50
C ASP A 49 -18.75 -0.98 8.27
N ARG A 50 -18.40 -2.11 8.90
CA ARG A 50 -19.32 -2.92 9.71
C ARG A 50 -19.42 -2.47 11.16
N GLY A 51 -18.69 -1.43 11.57
CA GLY A 51 -18.72 -0.88 12.92
C GLY A 51 -17.93 -1.68 13.94
N PHE A 52 -16.79 -2.26 13.54
CA PHE A 52 -15.83 -2.94 14.41
C PHE A 52 -16.37 -4.17 15.17
N PRO A 53 -17.00 -5.16 14.51
CA PRO A 53 -17.41 -6.39 15.18
C PRO A 53 -16.21 -7.13 15.81
N GLU A 54 -16.36 -7.55 17.07
CA GLU A 54 -15.26 -8.14 17.87
C GLU A 54 -14.68 -9.44 17.28
N ASP A 55 -15.46 -10.19 16.50
CA ASP A 55 -15.11 -11.50 15.95
C ASP A 55 -14.53 -11.46 14.53
N ALA A 56 -14.48 -10.28 13.91
CA ALA A 56 -13.99 -10.09 12.54
C ALA A 56 -12.89 -9.02 12.42
N GLY A 57 -12.26 -8.66 13.54
CA GLY A 57 -11.08 -7.79 13.52
C GLY A 57 -9.86 -8.49 12.93
N LEU A 58 -8.89 -7.68 12.48
CA LEU A 58 -7.65 -8.18 11.92
C LEU A 58 -6.82 -8.89 12.99
N THR A 59 -6.16 -9.97 12.58
CA THR A 59 -5.09 -10.61 13.35
C THR A 59 -3.87 -9.68 13.46
N PRO A 60 -2.96 -9.91 14.44
CA PRO A 60 -1.74 -9.10 14.55
C PRO A 60 -0.86 -9.12 13.30
N THR A 61 -0.84 -10.24 12.57
CA THR A 61 -0.11 -10.36 11.31
C THR A 61 -0.73 -9.51 10.21
N GLU A 62 -2.06 -9.49 10.11
CA GLU A 62 -2.78 -8.66 9.12
C GLU A 62 -2.63 -7.18 9.46
N GLN A 63 -2.74 -6.80 10.74
CA GLN A 63 -2.48 -5.41 11.18
C GLN A 63 -1.07 -4.99 10.77
N ARG A 64 -0.06 -5.84 11.01
CA ARG A 64 1.31 -5.54 10.58
C ARG A 64 1.42 -5.40 9.06
N ALA A 65 0.70 -6.20 8.30
CA ALA A 65 0.69 -6.10 6.84
C ALA A 65 0.08 -4.77 6.35
N VAL A 66 -0.99 -4.31 6.99
CA VAL A 66 -1.59 -2.98 6.74
C VAL A 66 -0.61 -1.85 7.06
N GLU A 67 0.06 -1.91 8.22
CA GLU A 67 1.08 -0.91 8.59
C GLU A 67 2.19 -0.84 7.53
N VAL A 68 2.70 -2.00 7.09
CA VAL A 68 3.74 -2.07 6.07
C VAL A 68 3.26 -1.52 4.73
N PHE A 69 1.98 -1.74 4.36
CA PHE A 69 1.40 -1.13 3.17
C PHE A 69 1.39 0.40 3.25
N SER A 70 1.03 0.94 4.42
CA SER A 70 1.07 2.38 4.69
C SER A 70 2.49 2.94 4.63
N GLU A 71 3.45 2.26 5.26
CA GLU A 71 4.89 2.61 5.20
C GLU A 71 5.41 2.61 3.75
N ALA A 72 5.00 1.63 2.94
CA ALA A 72 5.37 1.54 1.52
C ALA A 72 4.78 2.71 0.69
N GLN A 73 3.56 3.13 1.00
CA GLN A 73 2.94 4.29 0.36
C GLN A 73 3.66 5.60 0.75
N VAL A 74 4.07 5.74 2.02
CA VAL A 74 4.90 6.85 2.48
C VAL A 74 6.23 6.89 1.73
N ALA A 75 6.91 5.75 1.60
CA ALA A 75 8.18 5.67 0.86
C ALA A 75 8.03 6.08 -0.62
N ALA A 76 6.94 5.68 -1.27
CA ALA A 76 6.63 6.14 -2.63
C ALA A 76 6.39 7.67 -2.67
N CYS A 77 5.67 8.22 -1.69
CA CYS A 77 5.42 9.66 -1.57
C CYS A 77 6.71 10.47 -1.37
N GLU A 78 7.65 9.98 -0.57
CA GLU A 78 8.94 10.63 -0.33
C GLU A 78 9.76 10.74 -1.61
N VAL A 79 9.81 9.68 -2.42
CA VAL A 79 10.50 9.71 -3.73
C VAL A 79 9.87 10.72 -4.68
N LEU A 80 8.54 10.81 -4.68
CA LEU A 80 7.78 11.70 -5.56
C LEU A 80 7.68 13.13 -5.04
N ASN A 81 8.15 13.41 -3.82
CA ASN A 81 7.94 14.68 -3.13
C ASN A 81 6.45 15.08 -3.12
N CYS A 82 5.56 14.14 -2.81
CA CYS A 82 4.11 14.36 -2.90
C CYS A 82 3.66 15.58 -2.09
N PRO A 83 2.86 16.49 -2.68
CA PRO A 83 2.34 17.63 -1.96
C PRO A 83 1.24 17.20 -0.97
N PRO A 84 1.00 18.00 0.09
CA PRO A 84 -0.08 17.73 1.04
C PRO A 84 -1.42 17.53 0.34
N GLY A 85 -2.15 16.48 0.73
CA GLY A 85 -3.47 16.15 0.18
C GLY A 85 -3.45 15.50 -1.22
N ARG A 86 -2.27 15.19 -1.77
CA ARG A 86 -2.15 14.42 -3.02
C ARG A 86 -1.10 13.32 -2.85
N PRO A 87 -1.37 12.27 -2.06
CA PRO A 87 -0.45 11.17 -1.91
C PRO A 87 -0.30 10.39 -3.22
N ALA A 88 0.80 9.69 -3.37
CA ALA A 88 0.90 8.59 -4.32
C ALA A 88 0.07 7.41 -3.81
N MET A 89 -0.59 6.70 -4.71
CA MET A 89 -1.37 5.52 -4.37
C MET A 89 -0.65 4.27 -4.86
N LEU A 90 -0.60 3.26 -3.99
CA LEU A 90 -0.25 1.90 -4.39
C LEU A 90 -1.53 1.21 -4.86
N SER A 91 -1.49 0.62 -6.04
CA SER A 91 -2.63 -0.07 -6.64
C SER A 91 -2.19 -1.36 -7.31
N PHE A 92 -3.13 -2.28 -7.53
CA PHE A 92 -2.89 -3.46 -8.35
C PHE A 92 -3.69 -3.35 -9.64
N ARG A 93 -3.04 -3.61 -10.77
CA ARG A 93 -3.68 -3.72 -12.08
C ARG A 93 -3.66 -5.16 -12.59
N GLU A 94 -4.67 -5.51 -13.37
CA GLU A 94 -4.68 -6.73 -14.16
C GLU A 94 -3.83 -6.53 -15.43
N GLU A 95 -2.90 -7.46 -15.70
CA GLU A 95 -2.20 -7.57 -17.00
C GLU A 95 -3.05 -8.25 -18.07
#